data_AF-A0A7S1RFS1-F1
#
_entry.id   AF-A0A7S1RFS1-F1
#
_cell.length_a   1.000
_cell.length_b   1.000
_cell.length_c   1.000
_cell.angle_alpha   90.00
_cell.angle_beta   90.00
_cell.angle_gamma   90.00
#
_symmetry.space_group_name_H-M   'P 1'
#
loop_
_entity.id
_entity.type
_entity.pdbx_description
1 polymer ?
#
loop_
_entity_poly.entity_id
_entity_poly.type
_entity_poly.pdbx_seq_one_letter_code
_entity_poly.pdbx_strand_id
1 'polypeptide(L)'
;GRRQEPPSPRFEVYDQVAAQFALLDHLEIERLHACVGASLGGMQSVCAAGHFSERVGKFVSISACAKSFPGSMAFRHAQRQAIMSDPNFNGGNYYDSELPASGLRLSRPLGT
;
A
#
# COMPACT_ATOMS: atom_id res chain seq x y z
N GLY A 1 4.02 -20.72 -25.27
CA GLY A 1 2.85 -20.43 -24.41
C GLY A 1 3.12 -19.18 -23.62
N ARG A 2 2.17 -18.24 -23.54
CA ARG A 2 2.36 -17.00 -22.77
C ARG A 2 2.55 -17.35 -21.29
N ARG A 3 3.61 -16.80 -20.67
CA ARG A 3 3.93 -16.98 -19.25
C ARG A 3 2.82 -16.27 -18.47
N GLN A 4 1.92 -17.02 -17.83
CA GLN A 4 1.01 -16.45 -16.84
C GLN A 4 1.81 -16.29 -15.55
N GLU A 5 2.04 -15.06 -15.14
CA GLU A 5 2.60 -14.77 -13.81
C GLU A 5 1.59 -15.24 -12.76
N PRO A 6 2.02 -15.96 -11.71
CA PRO A 6 1.12 -16.32 -10.61
C PRO A 6 0.56 -15.05 -9.95
N PRO A 7 -0.66 -15.10 -9.39
CA PRO A 7 -1.23 -13.95 -8.70
C PRO A 7 -0.28 -13.49 -7.57
N SER A 8 0.04 -12.20 -7.55
CA SER A 8 0.90 -11.65 -6.51
C SER A 8 0.29 -11.90 -5.13
N PRO A 9 1.11 -12.22 -4.11
CA PRO A 9 0.63 -12.44 -2.76
C PRO A 9 -0.04 -11.16 -2.25
N ARG A 10 -1.08 -11.34 -1.42
CA ARG A 10 -1.70 -10.23 -0.71
C ARG A 10 -0.76 -9.80 0.41
N PHE A 11 -0.50 -8.50 0.51
CA PHE A 11 0.29 -7.91 1.58
C PHE A 11 -0.56 -6.90 2.35
N GLU A 12 -0.31 -6.83 3.65
CA GLU A 12 -0.94 -5.92 4.60
C GLU A 12 0.00 -4.79 5.00
N VAL A 13 -0.53 -3.80 5.73
CA VAL A 13 0.29 -2.71 6.29
C VAL A 13 1.36 -3.26 7.23
N TYR A 14 1.06 -4.32 7.97
CA TYR A 14 2.01 -4.98 8.86
C TYR A 14 3.23 -5.52 8.08
N ASP A 15 3.03 -6.17 6.94
CA ASP A 15 4.13 -6.73 6.15
C ASP A 15 5.08 -5.63 5.67
N GLN A 16 4.54 -4.46 5.30
CA GLN A 16 5.33 -3.29 4.92
C GLN A 16 6.16 -2.78 6.10
N VAL A 17 5.56 -2.69 7.29
CA VAL A 17 6.26 -2.23 8.50
C VAL A 17 7.30 -3.27 8.94
N ALA A 18 6.99 -4.56 8.93
CA ALA A 18 7.93 -5.62 9.26
C ALA A 18 9.16 -5.59 8.35
N ALA A 19 8.96 -5.39 7.03
CA ALA A 19 10.06 -5.22 6.09
C ALA A 19 10.92 -3.98 6.39
N GLN A 20 10.29 -2.86 6.77
CA GLN A 20 11.01 -1.65 7.19
C GLN A 20 11.84 -1.91 8.46
N PHE A 21 11.31 -2.62 9.45
CA PHE A 21 12.05 -2.92 10.69
C PHE A 21 13.18 -3.92 10.46
N ALA A 22 13.00 -4.90 9.57
CA ALA A 22 14.10 -5.78 9.14
C ALA A 22 15.23 -4.99 8.46
N LEU A 23 14.90 -3.96 7.68
CA LEU A 23 15.91 -3.04 7.15
C LEU A 23 16.60 -2.25 8.27
N LEU A 24 15.87 -1.76 9.27
CA LEU A 24 16.47 -1.07 10.41
C LEU A 24 17.43 -1.98 11.19
N ASP A 25 17.14 -3.27 11.29
CA ASP A 25 18.04 -4.26 11.90
C ASP A 25 19.33 -4.38 11.09
N HIS A 26 19.23 -4.45 9.76
CA HIS A 26 20.41 -4.47 8.88
C HIS A 26 21.25 -3.19 8.97
N LEU A 27 20.60 -2.05 9.28
CA LEU A 27 21.26 -0.76 9.48
C LEU A 27 21.72 -0.53 10.93
N GLU A 28 21.56 -1.52 11.82
CA GLU A 28 21.93 -1.44 13.24
C GLU A 28 21.23 -0.29 14.00
N ILE A 29 20.01 0.09 13.57
CA ILE A 29 19.22 1.15 14.21
C ILE A 29 18.29 0.51 15.24
N GLU A 30 18.71 0.42 16.49
CA GLU A 30 17.91 -0.25 17.53
C GLU A 30 16.61 0.46 17.89
N ARG A 31 16.56 1.80 17.86
CA ARG A 31 15.36 2.56 18.25
C ARG A 31 15.19 3.84 17.45
N LEU A 32 14.00 4.04 16.90
CA LEU A 32 13.61 5.28 16.25
C LEU A 32 13.25 6.35 17.29
N HIS A 33 13.72 7.57 17.09
CA HIS A 33 13.25 8.71 17.89
C HIS A 33 11.74 8.95 17.66
N ALA A 34 11.32 8.94 16.40
CA ALA A 34 9.92 9.07 16.02
C ALA A 34 9.63 8.33 14.71
N CYS A 35 8.43 7.76 14.59
CA CYS A 35 7.87 7.23 13.35
C CYS A 35 6.74 8.16 12.86
N VAL A 36 6.94 8.83 11.72
CA VAL A 36 6.03 9.87 11.22
C VAL A 36 5.48 9.46 9.86
N GLY A 37 4.16 9.56 9.66
CA GLY A 37 3.57 9.28 8.36
C GLY A 37 2.20 9.89 8.14
N ALA A 38 1.86 10.09 6.86
CA ALA A 38 0.57 10.60 6.41
C ALA A 38 -0.17 9.58 5.53
N SER A 39 -1.51 9.60 5.52
CA SER A 39 -2.35 8.68 4.75
C SER A 39 -1.97 7.21 5.03
N LEU A 40 -1.60 6.42 4.03
CA LEU A 40 -1.09 5.05 4.23
C LEU A 40 0.13 5.02 5.18
N GLY A 41 1.05 5.99 5.08
CA GLY A 41 2.18 6.11 5.99
C GLY A 41 1.75 6.40 7.43
N GLY A 42 0.62 7.09 7.61
CA GLY A 42 0.05 7.30 8.94
C GLY A 42 -0.53 6.02 9.53
N MET A 43 -1.03 5.11 8.69
CA MET A 43 -1.43 3.75 9.11
C MET A 43 -0.21 2.93 9.50
N GLN A 44 0.89 3.02 8.73
CA GLN A 44 2.16 2.37 9.04
C GLN A 44 2.74 2.89 10.36
N SER A 45 2.70 4.20 10.61
CA SER A 45 3.18 4.80 11.86
C SER A 45 2.42 4.27 13.09
N VAL A 46 1.09 4.13 12.99
CA VAL A 46 0.27 3.51 14.05
C VAL A 46 0.60 2.03 14.22
N CYS A 47 0.76 1.28 13.12
CA CYS A 47 1.14 -0.13 13.15
C CYS A 47 2.52 -0.35 13.80
N ALA A 48 3.51 0.49 13.45
CA ALA A 48 4.85 0.46 14.03
C ALA A 48 4.80 0.71 15.55
N ALA A 49 4.04 1.70 15.99
CA ALA A 49 3.86 1.98 17.43
C ALA A 49 3.20 0.82 18.19
N GLY A 50 2.28 0.09 17.55
CA GLY A 50 1.58 -1.05 18.17
C GLY A 50 2.39 -2.34 18.21
N HIS A 51 3.14 -2.67 17.16
CA HIS A 51 3.88 -3.93 17.05
C HIS A 51 5.36 -3.84 17.45
N PHE A 52 5.94 -2.65 17.42
CA PHE A 52 7.35 -2.39 17.71
C PHE A 52 7.51 -1.27 18.75
N SER A 53 6.65 -1.27 19.77
CA SER A 53 6.57 -0.22 20.80
C SER A 53 7.92 0.05 21.49
N GLU A 54 8.73 -0.98 21.73
CA GLU A 54 10.06 -0.84 22.34
C GLU A 54 11.09 -0.17 21.43
N ARG A 55 10.79 -0.08 20.13
CA ARG A 55 11.68 0.46 19.11
C ARG A 55 11.20 1.78 18.51
N VAL A 56 10.04 2.28 18.94
CA VAL A 56 9.46 3.55 18.48
C VAL A 56 9.26 4.48 19.68
N GLY A 57 10.06 5.55 19.77
CA GLY A 57 9.96 6.50 20.88
C GLY A 57 8.70 7.37 20.84
N LYS A 58 8.35 7.86 19.65
CA LYS A 58 7.16 8.69 19.38
C LYS A 58 6.55 8.26 18.06
N PHE A 59 5.25 8.48 17.87
CA PHE A 59 4.63 8.29 16.56
C PHE A 59 3.72 9.46 16.22
N VAL A 60 3.62 9.77 14.93
CA VAL A 60 2.78 10.85 14.39
C VAL A 60 2.02 10.31 13.19
N SER A 61 0.69 10.36 13.26
CA SER A 61 -0.22 9.90 12.23
C SER A 61 -1.05 11.07 11.69
N ILE A 62 -0.96 11.33 10.39
CA ILE A 62 -1.60 12.47 9.74
C ILE A 62 -2.59 11.98 8.68
N SER A 63 -3.84 12.45 8.72
CA SER A 63 -4.87 12.15 7.71
C SER A 63 -4.98 10.65 7.40
N ALA A 64 -4.93 9.82 8.44
CA ALA A 64 -4.93 8.36 8.36
C ALA A 64 -6.01 7.76 9.27
N CYS A 65 -6.13 6.43 9.25
CA CYS A 65 -7.09 5.71 10.08
C CYS A 65 -6.44 4.42 10.63
N ALA A 66 -6.79 4.02 11.85
CA ALA A 66 -6.36 2.71 12.38
C ALA A 66 -7.04 1.56 11.61
N LYS A 67 -8.27 1.78 11.15
CA LYS A 67 -9.03 0.85 10.31
C LYS A 67 -9.70 1.61 9.17
N SER A 68 -9.67 1.03 7.98
CA SER A 68 -10.27 1.61 6.78
C SER A 68 -11.79 1.80 6.93
N PHE A 69 -12.27 3.00 6.64
CA PHE A 69 -13.70 3.34 6.63
C PHE A 69 -14.40 2.80 5.37
N PRO A 70 -15.67 2.33 5.44
CA PRO A 70 -16.38 1.75 4.29
C PRO A 70 -16.36 2.63 3.03
N GLY A 71 -16.54 3.95 3.16
CA GLY A 71 -16.44 4.89 2.03
C GLY A 71 -15.07 4.82 1.34
N SER A 72 -13.97 4.84 2.12
CA SER A 72 -12.61 4.72 1.57
C SER A 72 -12.35 3.36 0.90
N MET A 73 -13.02 2.30 1.35
CA MET A 73 -12.92 0.98 0.73
C MET A 73 -13.68 0.94 -0.59
N ALA A 74 -14.87 1.53 -0.63
CA ALA A 74 -15.68 1.66 -1.84
C ALA A 74 -14.97 2.49 -2.91
N PHE A 75 -14.39 3.64 -2.56
CA PHE A 75 -13.61 4.46 -3.48
C PHE A 75 -12.42 3.68 -4.05
N ARG A 76 -11.61 3.04 -3.20
CA ARG A 76 -10.49 2.21 -3.66
C ARG A 76 -10.93 1.02 -4.52
N HIS A 77 -12.12 0.48 -4.25
CA HIS A 77 -12.71 -0.55 -5.10
C HIS A 77 -13.05 0.02 -6.49
N ALA A 78 -13.74 1.16 -6.56
CA ALA A 78 -14.06 1.84 -7.81
C ALA A 78 -12.80 2.19 -8.64
N GLN A 79 -11.74 2.68 -7.99
CA GLN A 79 -10.45 2.93 -8.63
C GLN A 79 -9.85 1.67 -9.27
N ARG A 80 -9.87 0.54 -8.56
CA ARG A 80 -9.39 -0.74 -9.12
C ARG A 80 -10.27 -1.22 -10.26
N GLN A 81 -11.59 -1.07 -10.15
CA GLN A 81 -12.51 -1.43 -11.23
C GLN A 81 -12.25 -0.60 -12.50
N ALA A 82 -11.96 0.69 -12.39
CA ALA A 82 -11.60 1.52 -13.54
C ALA A 82 -10.37 1.00 -14.29
N ILE A 83 -9.37 0.48 -13.58
CA ILE A 83 -8.18 -0.16 -14.20
C ILE A 83 -8.55 -1.52 -14.79
N MET A 84 -9.25 -2.36 -14.03
CA MET A 84 -9.58 -3.74 -14.41
C MET A 84 -10.58 -3.84 -15.56
N SER A 85 -11.38 -2.79 -15.80
CA SER A 85 -12.32 -2.72 -16.92
C SER A 85 -11.68 -2.25 -18.23
N ASP A 86 -10.42 -1.80 -18.20
CA ASP A 86 -9.68 -1.48 -19.42
C ASP A 86 -9.39 -2.78 -20.21
N PRO A 87 -9.76 -2.89 -21.49
CA PRO A 87 -9.47 -4.09 -22.30
C PRO A 87 -7.99 -4.47 -22.32
N ASN A 88 -7.10 -3.47 -22.22
CA ASN A 88 -5.66 -3.67 -22.19
C ASN A 88 -5.15 -4.18 -20.83
N PHE A 89 -6.00 -4.27 -19.80
CA PHE A 89 -5.62 -4.85 -18.50
C PHE A 89 -5.31 -6.35 -18.61
N ASN A 90 -5.87 -7.08 -19.59
CA ASN A 90 -5.52 -8.48 -19.87
C ASN A 90 -5.40 -9.39 -18.61
N GLY A 91 -6.31 -9.23 -17.65
CA GLY A 91 -6.29 -9.98 -16.38
C GLY A 91 -5.03 -9.79 -15.52
N GLY A 92 -4.31 -8.67 -15.67
CA GLY A 92 -3.03 -8.40 -15.02
C GLY A 92 -1.80 -8.72 -15.88
N ASN A 93 -1.96 -9.37 -17.04
CA ASN A 93 -0.86 -9.83 -17.90
C ASN A 93 -0.57 -8.86 -19.05
N TYR A 94 -0.35 -7.58 -18.76
CA TYR A 94 -0.20 -6.52 -19.76
C TYR A 94 1.24 -6.00 -19.95
N TYR A 95 2.23 -6.60 -19.28
CA TYR A 95 3.62 -6.13 -19.27
C TYR A 95 4.34 -6.22 -20.62
N ASP A 96 3.97 -7.20 -21.45
CA ASP A 96 4.51 -7.40 -22.81
C ASP A 96 3.55 -6.87 -23.90
N SER A 97 2.56 -6.06 -23.52
CA SER A 97 1.53 -5.54 -24.43
C SER A 97 1.23 -4.07 -24.17
N GLU A 98 0.20 -3.54 -24.82
CA GLU A 98 -0.30 -2.20 -24.49
C GLU A 98 -0.77 -2.15 -23.02
N LEU A 99 -0.42 -1.05 -22.35
CA LEU A 99 -0.82 -0.80 -20.97
C LEU A 99 -2.31 -0.41 -20.89
N PRO A 100 -2.98 -0.67 -19.76
CA PRO A 100 -4.33 -0.17 -19.47
C PRO A 100 -4.33 1.34 -19.14
N ALA A 101 -3.84 2.16 -20.08
CA ALA A 101 -3.60 3.58 -19.89
C ALA A 101 -4.89 4.38 -19.68
N SER A 102 -6.00 3.96 -20.30
CA SER A 102 -7.29 4.63 -20.13
C SER A 102 -7.83 4.38 -18.72
N GLY A 103 -7.79 3.13 -18.26
CA GLY A 103 -8.19 2.75 -16.91
C GLY A 103 -7.36 3.44 -15.83
N LEU A 104 -6.04 3.52 -16.02
CA LEU A 104 -5.13 4.26 -15.12
C LEU A 104 -5.44 5.76 -15.07
N ARG A 105 -5.77 6.37 -16.22
CA ARG A 105 -6.17 7.79 -16.28
C ARG A 105 -7.49 8.04 -15.57
N LEU A 106 -8.46 7.12 -15.68
CA LEU A 106 -9.76 7.22 -15.02
C LEU A 106 -9.71 6.92 -13.53
N SER A 107 -8.81 6.04 -13.08
CA SER A 107 -8.70 5.69 -11.66
C SER A 107 -8.13 6.84 -10.81
N ARG A 108 -7.33 7.73 -11.41
CA ARG A 108 -6.62 8.78 -10.68
C ARG A 108 -7.55 9.86 -10.09
N PRO A 109 -8.50 10.44 -10.85
CA PRO A 109 -9.44 11.44 -10.31
C PRO A 109 -10.44 10.87 -9.31
N LEU A 110 -10.75 9.57 -9.36
CA LEU A 110 -11.65 8.92 -8.38
C LEU A 110 -11.10 8.93 -6.94
N GLY A 111 -9.84 9.34 -6.75
CA GLY A 111 -9.19 9.42 -5.43
C GLY A 111 -8.99 10.83 -4.89
N THR A 112 -9.49 11.86 -5.58
CA THR A 112 -9.42 13.28 -5.18
C THR A 112 -10.82 13.81 -4.93
#